data_AF-A0A7X6S2J7-F1
#
_entry.id   AF-A0A7X6S2J7-F1
#
_cell.length_a   1.000
_cell.length_b   1.000
_cell.length_c   1.000
_cell.angle_alpha   90.00
_cell.angle_beta   90.00
_cell.angle_gamma   90.00
#
_symmetry.space_group_name_H-M   'P 1'
#
loop_
_entity.id
_entity.type
_entity.pdbx_description
1 polymer ?
#
loop_
_entity_poly.entity_id
_entity_poly.type
_entity_poly.pdbx_seq_one_letter_code
_entity_poly.pdbx_strand_id
1 'polypeptide(L)'
;MKKEQSKKTVLSKEERQRIWQLLTPAQQAVLNEHVRYRQTSLFTNSNLLGESTDWEFVAYQLNENYDNVQGKQLFCDCGRRLKHQYMLQNQTSGKMLKLGISHFADHAQIPEPIMRQLQTQIHQLNFGLDETLRRYRRGVKLNPAVKAWLLAQDTHNYAPFTQEYVAVDLPLTVEDTYAIRNAFARFERQQLKAQQPVVKRTRRTKKVKQAENQAKVDLYLKAFDW
;
A
#
# COMPACT_ATOMS: atom_id res chain seq x y z
N MET A 1 9.98 -8.82 -28.63
CA MET A 1 9.64 -7.55 -27.94
C MET A 1 10.16 -7.61 -26.52
N LYS A 2 11.27 -6.91 -26.21
CA LYS A 2 11.83 -6.90 -24.85
C LYS A 2 10.87 -6.11 -23.96
N LYS A 3 10.41 -6.71 -22.85
CA LYS A 3 9.66 -6.00 -21.81
C LYS A 3 10.58 -4.94 -21.25
N GLU A 4 10.31 -3.69 -21.57
CA GLU A 4 10.94 -2.55 -20.92
C GLU A 4 10.50 -2.59 -19.45
N GLN A 5 11.38 -3.11 -18.60
CA GLN A 5 11.20 -3.03 -17.16
C GLN A 5 11.13 -1.53 -16.84
N SER A 6 9.95 -1.04 -16.49
CA SER A 6 9.74 0.34 -16.06
C SER A 6 10.75 0.63 -14.94
N LYS A 7 11.85 1.32 -15.26
CA LYS A 7 12.78 1.85 -14.26
C LYS A 7 11.93 2.53 -13.20
N LYS A 8 12.03 2.10 -11.94
CA LYS A 8 11.40 2.77 -10.80
C LYS A 8 12.08 4.14 -10.65
N THR A 9 11.65 5.11 -11.44
CA THR A 9 12.26 6.45 -11.47
C THR A 9 11.71 7.28 -10.31
N VAL A 10 12.55 7.53 -9.30
CA VAL A 10 12.28 8.50 -8.22
C VAL A 10 11.88 9.83 -8.86
N LEU A 11 10.84 10.49 -8.33
CA LEU A 11 10.47 11.82 -8.81
C LEU A 11 11.49 12.84 -8.32
N SER A 12 11.85 13.80 -9.17
CA SER A 12 12.64 14.94 -8.69
C SER A 12 11.83 15.76 -7.68
N LYS A 13 12.51 16.54 -6.84
CA LYS A 13 11.84 17.43 -5.87
C LYS A 13 10.86 18.38 -6.57
N GLU A 14 11.28 18.95 -7.70
CA GLU A 14 10.46 19.87 -8.49
C GLU A 14 9.24 19.18 -9.11
N GLU A 15 9.43 17.98 -9.68
CA GLU A 15 8.30 17.22 -10.23
C GLU A 15 7.30 16.84 -9.15
N ARG A 16 7.79 16.40 -7.98
CA ARG A 16 6.94 16.07 -6.84
C ARG A 16 6.12 17.29 -6.41
N GLN A 17 6.75 18.46 -6.31
CA GLN A 17 6.08 19.71 -5.95
C GLN A 17 5.03 20.13 -6.99
N ARG A 18 5.35 20.04 -8.29
CA ARG A 18 4.40 20.33 -9.37
C ARG A 18 3.17 19.42 -9.30
N ILE A 19 3.36 18.11 -9.11
CA ILE A 19 2.24 17.17 -8.99
C ILE A 19 1.44 17.45 -7.70
N TRP A 20 2.13 17.75 -6.60
CA TRP A 20 1.49 18.05 -5.32
C TRP A 20 0.51 19.22 -5.42
N GLN A 21 0.88 20.28 -6.14
CA GLN A 21 0.02 21.45 -6.37
C GLN A 21 -1.24 21.14 -7.18
N LEU A 22 -1.27 20.03 -7.93
CA LEU A 22 -2.45 19.59 -8.70
C LEU A 22 -3.42 18.74 -7.87
N LEU A 23 -3.04 18.34 -6.65
CA LEU A 23 -3.89 17.56 -5.76
C LEU A 23 -4.87 18.47 -5.04
N THR A 24 -6.08 17.96 -4.79
CA THR A 24 -7.05 18.65 -3.94
C THR A 24 -6.58 18.65 -2.47
N PRO A 25 -7.07 19.57 -1.62
CA PRO A 25 -6.73 19.57 -0.20
C PRO A 25 -7.04 18.25 0.51
N ALA A 26 -8.16 17.59 0.16
CA ALA A 26 -8.52 16.29 0.72
C ALA A 26 -7.52 15.19 0.33
N GLN A 27 -7.05 15.19 -0.93
CA GLN A 27 -6.02 14.25 -1.40
C GLN A 27 -4.67 14.49 -0.71
N GLN A 28 -4.27 15.76 -0.58
CA GLN A 28 -3.04 16.13 0.14
C GLN A 28 -3.10 15.68 1.61
N ALA A 29 -4.25 15.86 2.27
CA ALA A 29 -4.46 15.42 3.65
C ALA A 29 -4.31 13.91 3.80
N VAL A 30 -4.93 13.12 2.92
CA VAL A 30 -4.81 11.64 2.92
C VAL A 30 -3.35 11.21 2.69
N LEU A 31 -2.63 11.84 1.76
CA LEU A 31 -1.21 11.54 1.53
C LEU A 31 -0.33 11.90 2.73
N ASN A 32 -0.54 13.07 3.33
CA ASN A 32 0.21 13.51 4.51
C ASN A 32 -0.02 12.58 5.69
N GLU A 33 -1.26 12.17 5.92
CA GLU A 33 -1.61 11.25 7.01
C GLU A 33 -1.06 9.85 6.75
N HIS A 34 -1.11 9.36 5.51
CA HIS A 34 -0.48 8.10 5.16
C HIS A 34 1.05 8.15 5.33
N VAL A 35 1.70 9.27 4.96
CA VAL A 35 3.14 9.46 5.21
C VAL A 35 3.43 9.44 6.71
N ARG A 36 2.64 10.15 7.53
CA ARG A 36 2.75 10.14 8.99
C ARG A 36 2.61 8.72 9.54
N TYR A 37 1.57 8.00 9.14
CA TYR A 37 1.36 6.60 9.51
C TYR A 37 2.57 5.74 9.17
N ARG A 38 3.03 5.76 7.91
CA ARG A 38 4.15 4.93 7.45
C ARG A 38 5.45 5.22 8.18
N GLN A 39 5.72 6.49 8.48
CA GLN A 39 6.89 6.90 9.24
C GLN A 39 6.79 6.40 10.68
N THR A 40 5.68 6.68 11.37
CA THR A 40 5.45 6.19 12.75
C THR A 40 5.53 4.65 12.83
N SER A 41 4.88 3.93 11.93
CA SER A 41 4.91 2.46 11.88
C SER A 41 6.30 1.92 11.60
N LEU A 42 7.10 2.59 10.77
CA LEU A 42 8.49 2.18 10.51
C LEU A 42 9.31 2.22 11.81
N PHE A 43 9.26 3.32 12.56
CA PHE A 43 10.01 3.41 13.81
C PHE A 43 9.48 2.46 14.89
N THR A 44 8.17 2.24 14.94
CA THR A 44 7.54 1.37 15.95
C THR A 44 7.78 -0.12 15.68
N ASN A 45 7.59 -0.57 14.44
CA ASN A 45 7.57 -2.01 14.13
C ASN A 45 8.95 -2.63 14.00
N SER A 46 9.97 -1.85 13.64
CA SER A 46 11.28 -2.41 13.31
C SER A 46 12.31 -2.28 14.42
N ASN A 47 11.92 -1.87 15.64
CA ASN A 47 12.81 -1.59 16.77
C ASN A 47 14.12 -0.93 16.28
N LEU A 48 14.01 0.05 15.36
CA LEU A 48 15.12 0.42 14.47
C LEU A 48 16.26 1.09 15.24
N LEU A 49 15.94 1.71 16.36
CA LEU A 49 16.92 2.30 17.26
C LEU A 49 17.68 1.22 18.05
N GLY A 50 17.16 -0.01 18.08
CA GLY A 50 17.76 -1.18 18.72
C GLY A 50 17.78 -1.09 20.24
N GLU A 51 18.05 -2.22 20.89
CA GLU A 51 18.30 -2.29 22.35
C GLU A 51 19.64 -1.65 22.75
N SER A 52 20.51 -1.37 21.76
CA SER A 52 21.84 -0.81 21.98
C SER A 52 21.86 0.71 22.11
N THR A 53 20.71 1.38 22.00
CA THR A 53 20.59 2.82 22.22
C THR A 53 19.61 3.09 23.35
N ASP A 54 19.94 4.07 24.19
CA ASP A 54 19.02 4.57 25.22
C ASP A 54 17.87 5.42 24.62
N TRP A 55 17.69 5.42 23.30
CA TRP A 55 16.76 6.31 22.61
C TRP A 55 15.52 5.56 22.14
N GLU A 56 14.36 6.04 22.54
CA GLU A 56 13.07 5.57 22.06
C GLU A 56 12.43 6.58 21.11
N PHE A 57 11.74 6.08 20.09
CA PHE A 57 10.97 6.91 19.19
C PHE A 57 9.63 7.28 19.84
N VAL A 58 9.35 8.59 19.91
CA VAL A 58 8.12 9.10 20.53
C VAL A 58 7.11 9.52 19.47
N ALA A 59 7.55 10.31 18.49
CA ALA A 59 6.62 10.92 17.54
C ALA A 59 7.30 11.33 16.23
N TYR A 60 6.48 11.37 15.19
CA TYR A 60 6.82 11.95 13.90
C TYR A 60 5.91 13.15 13.60
N GLN A 61 6.50 14.22 13.09
CA GLN A 61 5.78 15.41 12.65
C GLN A 61 6.19 15.80 11.23
N LEU A 62 5.18 16.17 10.44
CA LEU A 62 5.34 16.72 9.10
C LEU A 62 5.05 18.22 9.14
N ASN A 63 5.98 19.02 8.64
CA ASN A 63 5.77 20.45 8.43
C ASN A 63 5.07 20.65 7.08
N GLU A 64 3.74 20.76 7.12
CA GLU A 64 2.91 20.97 5.93
C GLU A 64 3.16 22.35 5.29
N ASN A 65 3.60 23.32 6.10
CA ASN A 65 3.94 24.69 5.69
C ASN A 65 5.45 24.88 5.49
N TYR A 66 6.21 23.84 5.15
CA TYR A 66 7.68 23.99 5.04
C TYR A 66 8.11 25.04 4.01
N ASP A 67 7.39 25.13 2.89
CA ASP A 67 7.70 26.07 1.82
C ASP A 67 7.11 27.48 2.08
N ASN A 68 6.14 27.60 3.00
CA ASN A 68 5.57 28.88 3.42
C ASN A 68 6.13 29.31 4.78
N VAL A 69 6.84 30.44 4.84
CA VAL A 69 7.44 30.91 6.09
C VAL A 69 6.37 31.30 7.13
N GLN A 70 5.14 31.56 6.69
CA GLN A 70 4.01 31.86 7.56
C GLN A 70 3.39 30.56 8.09
N GLY A 71 3.34 30.43 9.42
CA GLY A 71 2.75 29.27 10.11
C GLY A 71 3.73 28.53 11.02
N LYS A 72 3.24 27.47 11.68
CA LYS A 72 4.05 26.65 12.59
C LYS A 72 5.17 25.94 11.81
N GLN A 73 6.41 26.26 12.14
CA GLN A 73 7.60 25.63 11.58
C GLN A 73 8.16 24.58 12.53
N LEU A 74 8.79 23.55 11.96
CA LEU A 74 9.52 22.54 12.72
C LEU A 74 11.02 22.81 12.61
N PHE A 75 11.73 22.62 13.72
CA PHE A 75 13.17 22.85 13.82
C PHE A 75 13.86 21.64 14.44
N CYS A 76 15.08 21.39 13.98
CA CYS A 76 16.02 20.50 14.64
C CYS A 76 16.57 21.19 15.89
N ASP A 77 17.07 20.42 16.86
CA ASP A 77 17.72 21.00 18.04
C ASP A 77 18.97 21.84 17.72
N CYS A 78 19.59 21.67 16.54
CA CYS A 78 20.65 22.56 16.05
C CYS A 78 20.13 23.87 15.44
N GLY A 79 18.81 24.12 15.45
CA GLY A 79 18.17 25.31 14.86
C GLY A 79 17.83 25.18 13.38
N ARG A 80 18.20 24.09 12.70
CA ARG A 80 17.88 23.90 11.27
C ARG A 80 16.38 23.66 11.07
N ARG A 81 15.76 24.35 10.11
CA ARG A 81 14.36 24.14 9.73
C ARG A 81 14.17 22.75 9.10
N LEU A 82 13.11 22.05 9.51
CA LEU A 82 12.81 20.68 9.09
C LEU A 82 11.45 20.59 8.39
N LYS A 83 11.42 19.79 7.32
CA LYS A 83 10.16 19.30 6.72
C LYS A 83 9.62 18.08 7.47
N HIS A 84 10.54 17.19 7.86
CA HIS A 84 10.25 15.97 8.59
C HIS A 84 11.00 16.02 9.92
N GLN A 85 10.28 15.99 11.03
CA GLN A 85 10.84 16.00 12.37
C GLN A 85 10.51 14.69 13.06
N TYR A 86 11.53 14.09 13.68
CA TYR A 86 11.43 12.91 14.50
C TYR A 86 11.77 13.31 15.94
N MET A 87 10.96 12.85 16.88
CA MET A 87 11.12 13.10 18.29
C MET A 87 11.60 11.83 18.98
N LEU A 88 12.76 11.91 19.62
CA LEU A 88 13.36 10.80 20.37
C LEU A 88 13.41 11.16 21.85
N GLN A 89 13.20 10.20 22.74
CA GLN A 89 13.37 10.35 24.17
C GLN A 89 14.49 9.45 24.65
N ASN A 90 15.37 9.96 25.50
CA ASN A 90 16.36 9.14 26.17
C ASN A 90 15.71 8.47 27.39
N GLN A 91 15.71 7.15 27.44
CA GLN A 91 15.05 6.37 28.50
C GLN A 91 15.70 6.58 29.87
N THR A 92 17.02 6.80 29.91
CA THR A 92 17.79 6.96 31.16
C THR A 92 17.66 8.37 31.75
N SER A 93 17.80 9.40 30.92
CA SER A 93 17.83 10.81 31.34
C SER A 93 16.51 11.56 31.16
N GLY A 94 15.55 10.98 30.43
CA GLY A 94 14.29 11.64 30.05
C GLY A 94 14.46 12.75 29.01
N LYS A 95 15.68 13.00 28.51
CA LYS A 95 15.95 14.07 27.54
C LYS A 95 15.21 13.84 26.23
N MET A 96 14.53 14.86 25.74
CA MET A 96 13.89 14.86 24.42
C MET A 96 14.82 15.47 23.36
N LEU A 97 14.93 14.81 22.21
CA LEU A 97 15.58 15.35 21.01
C LEU A 97 14.58 15.50 19.87
N LYS A 98 14.70 16.61 19.13
CA LYS A 98 13.92 16.89 17.90
C LYS A 98 14.88 16.97 16.73
N LEU A 99 14.84 15.96 15.86
CA LEU A 99 15.86 15.77 14.83
C LEU A 99 15.26 15.59 13.45
N GLY A 100 16.02 16.01 12.43
CA GLY A 100 15.85 15.54 11.07
C GLY A 100 16.63 14.24 10.87
N ILE A 101 16.24 13.40 9.90
CA ILE A 101 16.89 12.09 9.72
C ILE A 101 18.41 12.17 9.50
N SER A 102 18.90 13.19 8.81
CA SER A 102 20.34 13.35 8.56
C SER A 102 21.15 13.70 9.81
N HIS A 103 20.50 14.08 10.90
CA HIS A 103 21.13 14.61 12.12
C HIS A 103 21.08 13.62 13.29
N PHE A 104 20.61 12.39 13.06
CA PHE A 104 20.52 11.36 14.10
C PHE A 104 21.91 10.90 14.57
N ALA A 105 22.85 10.71 13.65
CA ALA A 105 24.23 10.35 14.00
C ALA A 105 24.87 11.45 14.89
N ASP A 106 24.71 12.71 14.49
CA ASP A 106 25.35 13.85 15.13
C ASP A 106 24.82 14.13 16.55
N HIS A 107 23.50 13.96 16.77
CA HIS A 107 22.87 14.36 18.03
C HIS A 107 22.54 13.20 18.97
N ALA A 108 22.30 12.01 18.44
CA ALA A 108 21.90 10.85 19.23
C ALA A 108 22.99 9.77 19.31
N GLN A 109 24.15 9.97 18.68
CA GLN A 109 25.25 8.99 18.59
C GLN A 109 24.77 7.61 18.09
N ILE A 110 23.70 7.60 17.28
CA ILE A 110 23.14 6.38 16.73
C ILE A 110 24.17 5.78 15.74
N PRO A 111 24.50 4.48 15.85
CA PRO A 111 25.46 3.83 14.97
C PRO A 111 25.12 4.00 13.47
N GLU A 112 26.16 4.29 12.68
CA GLU A 112 26.05 4.48 11.23
C GLU A 112 25.34 3.33 10.48
N PRO A 113 25.51 2.03 10.82
CA PRO A 113 24.76 0.96 10.17
C PRO A 113 23.25 1.07 10.35
N ILE A 114 22.80 1.44 11.56
CA ILE A 114 21.38 1.67 11.87
C ILE A 114 20.85 2.84 11.04
N MET A 115 21.64 3.91 10.94
CA MET A 115 21.30 5.08 10.12
C MET A 115 21.11 4.74 8.65
N ARG A 116 22.01 3.96 8.06
CA ARG A 116 21.89 3.54 6.66
C ARG A 116 20.65 2.68 6.43
N GLN A 117 20.33 1.79 7.36
CA GLN A 117 19.11 0.98 7.30
C GLN A 117 17.86 1.86 7.34
N LEU A 118 17.79 2.81 8.29
CA LEU A 118 16.70 3.79 8.40
C LEU A 118 16.51 4.60 7.13
N GLN A 119 17.61 5.16 6.60
CA GLN A 119 17.57 5.92 5.36
C GLN A 119 17.06 5.08 4.19
N THR A 120 17.49 3.83 4.09
CA THR A 120 17.03 2.90 3.04
C THR A 120 15.53 2.64 3.14
N GLN A 121 15.03 2.35 4.34
CA GLN A 121 13.61 2.11 4.60
C GLN A 121 12.77 3.36 4.27
N ILE A 122 13.21 4.53 4.69
CA ILE A 122 12.51 5.79 4.37
C ILE A 122 12.56 6.10 2.87
N HIS A 123 13.65 5.76 2.19
CA HIS A 123 13.72 5.87 0.75
C HIS A 123 12.70 4.94 0.06
N GLN A 124 12.51 3.71 0.56
CA GLN A 124 11.46 2.79 0.11
C GLN A 124 10.05 3.36 0.32
N LEU A 125 9.79 4.02 1.44
CA LEU A 125 8.50 4.72 1.65
C LEU A 125 8.27 5.80 0.59
N ASN A 126 9.30 6.60 0.29
CA ASN A 126 9.22 7.66 -0.72
C ASN A 126 8.95 7.10 -2.13
N PHE A 127 9.44 5.90 -2.44
CA PHE A 127 9.14 5.25 -3.72
C PHE A 127 7.65 4.96 -3.91
N GLY A 128 6.97 4.47 -2.87
CA GLY A 128 5.53 4.19 -2.92
C GLY A 128 4.68 5.46 -3.11
N LEU A 129 5.08 6.55 -2.44
CA LEU A 129 4.48 7.87 -2.64
C LEU A 129 4.71 8.38 -4.07
N ASP A 130 5.94 8.28 -4.58
CA ASP A 130 6.24 8.74 -5.94
C ASP A 130 5.49 7.93 -7.00
N GLU A 131 5.29 6.65 -6.75
CA GLU A 131 4.46 5.82 -7.63
C GLU A 131 3.02 6.30 -7.67
N THR A 132 2.43 6.56 -6.51
CA THR A 132 1.10 7.17 -6.39
C THR A 132 1.01 8.46 -7.19
N LEU A 133 1.97 9.38 -6.99
CA LEU A 133 1.99 10.68 -7.69
C LEU A 133 2.18 10.54 -9.21
N ARG A 134 3.05 9.64 -9.67
CA ARG A 134 3.21 9.35 -11.11
C ARG A 134 1.92 8.83 -11.72
N ARG A 135 1.22 7.93 -11.01
CA ARG A 135 -0.05 7.39 -11.46
C ARG A 135 -1.15 8.45 -11.49
N TYR A 136 -1.14 9.37 -10.54
CA TYR A 136 -2.06 10.51 -10.51
C TYR A 136 -1.85 11.39 -11.73
N ARG A 137 -0.60 11.76 -12.02
CA ARG A 137 -0.22 12.54 -13.21
C ARG A 137 -0.66 11.87 -14.52
N ARG A 138 -0.68 10.53 -14.57
CA ARG A 138 -1.13 9.75 -15.74
C ARG A 138 -2.65 9.60 -15.82
N GLY A 139 -3.41 10.16 -14.88
CA GLY A 139 -4.87 10.03 -14.82
C GLY A 139 -5.36 8.62 -14.50
N VAL A 140 -4.51 7.79 -13.86
CA VAL A 140 -4.91 6.43 -13.48
C VAL A 140 -6.00 6.50 -12.42
N LYS A 141 -7.14 5.87 -12.70
CA LYS A 141 -8.27 5.77 -11.77
C LYS A 141 -8.64 4.31 -11.55
N LEU A 142 -9.26 4.04 -10.41
CA LEU A 142 -9.86 2.73 -10.13
C LEU A 142 -11.16 2.60 -10.95
N ASN A 143 -11.47 1.39 -11.41
CA ASN A 143 -12.74 1.13 -12.09
C ASN A 143 -13.91 1.45 -11.13
N PRO A 144 -14.97 2.14 -11.56
CA PRO A 144 -16.10 2.51 -10.70
C PRO A 144 -16.76 1.35 -9.96
N ALA A 145 -16.91 0.18 -10.60
CA ALA A 145 -17.48 -1.01 -9.98
C ALA A 145 -16.57 -1.55 -8.87
N VAL A 146 -15.26 -1.57 -9.12
CA VAL A 146 -14.25 -1.98 -8.12
C VAL A 146 -14.22 -0.98 -6.95
N LYS A 147 -14.31 0.32 -7.23
CA LYS A 147 -14.38 1.39 -6.23
C LYS A 147 -15.61 1.21 -5.32
N ALA A 148 -16.80 1.08 -5.91
CA ALA A 148 -18.04 0.90 -5.17
C ALA A 148 -18.01 -0.36 -4.30
N TRP A 149 -17.50 -1.46 -4.87
CA TRP A 149 -17.31 -2.70 -4.11
C TRP A 149 -16.36 -2.50 -2.94
N LEU A 150 -15.19 -1.90 -3.15
CA LEU A 150 -14.18 -1.74 -2.10
C LEU A 150 -14.66 -0.84 -0.95
N LEU A 151 -15.42 0.21 -1.26
CA LEU A 151 -16.02 1.10 -0.25
C LEU A 151 -17.15 0.42 0.55
N ALA A 152 -17.72 -0.67 0.05
CA ALA A 152 -18.74 -1.44 0.73
C ALA A 152 -18.17 -2.63 1.54
N GLN A 153 -16.87 -2.91 1.45
CA GLN A 153 -16.21 -4.00 2.17
C GLN A 153 -15.52 -3.51 3.45
N ASP A 154 -15.25 -4.44 4.36
CA ASP A 154 -14.39 -4.18 5.52
C ASP A 154 -12.91 -4.02 5.11
N THR A 155 -12.22 -3.08 5.77
CA THR A 155 -10.87 -2.60 5.46
C THR A 155 -9.77 -3.54 5.89
N HIS A 156 -10.00 -4.37 6.90
CA HIS A 156 -8.95 -5.15 7.58
C HIS A 156 -8.16 -6.10 6.67
N ASN A 157 -8.70 -6.43 5.49
CA ASN A 157 -8.05 -7.34 4.53
C ASN A 157 -7.10 -6.66 3.53
N TYR A 158 -6.99 -5.32 3.57
CA TYR A 158 -6.16 -4.56 2.62
C TYR A 158 -5.08 -3.76 3.33
N ALA A 159 -4.14 -3.23 2.54
CA ALA A 159 -3.13 -2.33 3.07
C ALA A 159 -3.81 -1.11 3.75
N PRO A 160 -3.23 -0.60 4.86
CA PRO A 160 -3.69 0.63 5.49
C PRO A 160 -3.83 1.77 4.46
N PHE A 161 -4.76 2.69 4.68
CA PHE A 161 -5.06 3.83 3.79
C PHE A 161 -5.70 3.49 2.44
N THR A 162 -5.95 2.20 2.13
CA THR A 162 -6.53 1.79 0.85
C THR A 162 -7.89 2.45 0.60
N GLN A 163 -8.78 2.49 1.58
CA GLN A 163 -10.12 3.07 1.40
C GLN A 163 -10.07 4.59 1.33
N GLU A 164 -9.23 5.21 2.15
CA GLU A 164 -9.01 6.65 2.22
C GLU A 164 -8.53 7.17 0.87
N TYR A 165 -7.59 6.46 0.24
CA TYR A 165 -7.15 6.76 -1.12
C TYR A 165 -8.32 6.68 -2.11
N VAL A 166 -9.10 5.61 -2.06
CA VAL A 166 -10.21 5.39 -2.98
C VAL A 166 -11.35 6.40 -2.77
N ALA A 167 -11.59 6.81 -1.54
CA ALA A 167 -12.61 7.80 -1.18
C ALA A 167 -12.31 9.17 -1.82
N VAL A 168 -11.03 9.57 -1.89
CA VAL A 168 -10.60 10.85 -2.47
C VAL A 168 -10.08 10.74 -3.90
N ASP A 169 -10.32 9.60 -4.57
CA ASP A 169 -9.88 9.34 -5.95
C ASP A 169 -8.36 9.42 -6.16
N LEU A 170 -7.58 9.07 -5.13
CA LEU A 170 -6.15 8.84 -5.27
C LEU A 170 -5.87 7.47 -5.90
N PRO A 171 -4.91 7.39 -6.84
CA PRO A 171 -4.47 6.11 -7.36
C PRO A 171 -3.69 5.33 -6.31
N LEU A 172 -4.01 4.05 -6.19
CA LEU A 172 -3.26 3.13 -5.35
C LEU A 172 -1.92 2.74 -6.00
N THR A 173 -1.03 2.13 -5.23
CA THR A 173 0.20 1.52 -5.78
C THR A 173 -0.15 0.36 -6.72
N VAL A 174 0.80 -0.07 -7.56
CA VAL A 174 0.63 -1.20 -8.50
C VAL A 174 0.33 -2.47 -7.73
N GLU A 175 1.03 -2.67 -6.62
CA GLU A 175 0.84 -3.80 -5.72
C GLU A 175 -0.58 -3.82 -5.16
N ASP A 176 -1.04 -2.73 -4.54
CA ASP A 176 -2.38 -2.64 -3.96
C ASP A 176 -3.47 -2.78 -5.04
N THR A 177 -3.25 -2.16 -6.21
CA THR A 177 -4.17 -2.26 -7.35
C THR A 177 -4.31 -3.72 -7.79
N TYR A 178 -3.21 -4.47 -7.85
CA TYR A 178 -3.21 -5.87 -8.24
C TYR A 178 -3.93 -6.74 -7.19
N ALA A 179 -3.64 -6.53 -5.91
CA ALA A 179 -4.30 -7.22 -4.81
C ALA A 179 -5.83 -7.03 -4.83
N ILE A 180 -6.29 -5.79 -5.01
CA ILE A 180 -7.71 -5.42 -5.07
C ILE A 180 -8.38 -6.01 -6.31
N ARG A 181 -7.75 -5.95 -7.49
CA ARG A 181 -8.31 -6.54 -8.71
C ARG A 181 -8.50 -8.05 -8.57
N ASN A 182 -7.52 -8.74 -7.99
CA ASN A 182 -7.62 -10.18 -7.75
C ASN A 182 -8.72 -10.52 -6.74
N ALA A 183 -8.86 -9.70 -5.68
CA ALA A 183 -9.92 -9.85 -4.70
C ALA A 183 -11.31 -9.62 -5.33
N PHE A 184 -11.46 -8.58 -6.15
CA PHE A 184 -12.69 -8.30 -6.88
C PHE A 184 -13.06 -9.43 -7.85
N ALA A 185 -12.11 -9.93 -8.65
CA ALA A 185 -12.36 -11.06 -9.56
C ALA A 185 -12.74 -12.36 -8.83
N ARG A 186 -12.31 -12.55 -7.57
CA ARG A 186 -12.78 -13.67 -6.73
C ARG A 186 -14.22 -13.43 -6.28
N PHE A 187 -14.53 -12.23 -5.82
CA PHE A 187 -15.88 -11.82 -5.44
C PHE A 187 -16.88 -12.00 -6.59
N GLU A 188 -16.56 -11.50 -7.79
CA GLU A 188 -17.43 -11.65 -8.97
C GLU A 188 -17.70 -13.13 -9.30
N ARG A 189 -16.66 -13.98 -9.26
CA ARG A 189 -16.84 -15.42 -9.48
C ARG A 189 -17.69 -16.09 -8.41
N GLN A 190 -17.61 -15.65 -7.16
CA GLN A 190 -18.46 -16.15 -6.09
C GLN A 190 -19.92 -15.73 -6.29
N GLN A 191 -20.16 -14.47 -6.67
CA GLN A 191 -21.50 -13.99 -6.98
C GLN A 191 -22.13 -14.72 -8.17
N LEU A 192 -21.36 -14.93 -9.24
CA LEU A 192 -21.83 -15.70 -10.41
C LEU A 192 -22.16 -17.15 -10.04
N LYS A 193 -21.36 -17.80 -9.18
CA LYS A 193 -21.66 -19.15 -8.68
C LYS A 193 -22.89 -19.20 -7.77
N ALA A 194 -23.08 -18.19 -6.92
CA ALA A 194 -24.25 -18.08 -6.04
C ALA A 194 -25.55 -17.84 -6.82
N GLN A 195 -25.46 -17.15 -7.96
CA GLN A 195 -26.59 -16.91 -8.88
C GLN A 195 -26.88 -18.08 -9.81
N GLN A 196 -25.96 -19.05 -9.96
CA GLN A 196 -26.26 -20.26 -10.71
C GLN A 196 -27.23 -21.13 -9.89
N PRO A 197 -28.34 -21.59 -10.50
CA PRO A 197 -29.25 -22.50 -9.82
C PRO A 197 -28.47 -23.73 -9.39
N VAL A 198 -28.68 -24.18 -8.15
CA VAL A 198 -28.12 -25.44 -7.66
C VAL A 198 -28.71 -26.54 -8.54
N VAL A 199 -27.96 -26.96 -9.55
CA VAL A 199 -28.28 -28.16 -10.33
C VAL A 199 -28.16 -29.30 -9.33
N LYS A 200 -29.30 -29.74 -8.77
CA LYS A 200 -29.37 -30.95 -7.97
C LYS A 200 -28.74 -32.03 -8.84
N ARG A 201 -27.53 -32.47 -8.50
CA ARG A 201 -26.96 -33.68 -9.07
C ARG A 201 -27.91 -34.79 -8.67
N THR A 202 -28.85 -35.13 -9.54
CA THR A 202 -29.64 -36.35 -9.40
C THR A 202 -28.64 -37.47 -9.21
N ARG A 203 -28.69 -38.14 -8.07
CA ARG A 203 -27.83 -39.27 -7.74
C ARG A 203 -28.20 -40.38 -8.73
N ARG A 204 -27.60 -40.36 -9.92
CA ARG A 204 -27.82 -41.41 -10.93
C ARG A 204 -27.46 -42.72 -10.26
N THR A 205 -28.43 -43.61 -10.13
CA THR A 205 -28.18 -44.93 -9.57
C THR A 205 -27.18 -45.65 -10.48
N LYS A 206 -26.35 -46.53 -9.90
CA LYS A 206 -25.35 -47.31 -10.64
C LYS A 206 -25.99 -48.06 -11.82
N LYS A 207 -27.26 -48.48 -11.67
CA LYS A 207 -28.09 -49.09 -12.71
C LYS A 207 -28.33 -48.17 -13.92
N VAL A 208 -28.65 -46.89 -13.71
CA VAL A 208 -28.87 -45.93 -14.82
C VAL A 208 -27.58 -45.70 -15.62
N LYS A 209 -26.43 -45.58 -14.94
CA LYS A 209 -25.13 -45.46 -15.62
C LYS A 209 -24.75 -46.72 -16.38
N GLN A 210 -25.03 -47.91 -15.83
CA GLN A 210 -24.79 -49.18 -16.52
C GLN A 210 -25.69 -49.34 -17.75
N ALA A 211 -26.98 -49.01 -17.65
CA ALA A 211 -27.90 -49.06 -18.78
C ALA A 211 -27.51 -48.07 -19.90
N GLU A 212 -27.09 -46.85 -19.56
CA GLU A 212 -26.60 -45.87 -20.54
C GLU A 212 -25.29 -46.32 -21.21
N ASN A 213 -24.37 -46.93 -20.46
CA ASN A 213 -23.14 -47.47 -21.02
C ASN A 213 -23.40 -48.70 -21.90
N GLN A 214 -24.30 -49.59 -21.48
CA GLN A 214 -24.71 -50.75 -22.28
C GLN A 214 -25.37 -50.28 -23.58
N ALA A 215 -26.30 -49.32 -23.51
CA ALA A 215 -26.94 -48.75 -24.69
C ALA A 215 -25.95 -48.07 -25.64
N LYS A 216 -24.89 -47.43 -25.12
CA LYS A 216 -23.80 -46.90 -25.95
C LYS A 216 -22.99 -48.00 -26.61
N VAL A 217 -22.64 -49.05 -25.86
CA VAL A 217 -21.89 -50.19 -26.40
C VAL A 217 -22.72 -50.89 -27.49
N ASP A 218 -24.01 -51.11 -27.26
CA ASP A 218 -24.92 -51.72 -28.24
C ASP A 218 -25.08 -50.83 -29.49
N LEU A 219 -25.12 -49.50 -29.33
CA LEU A 219 -25.13 -48.57 -30.45
C LEU A 219 -23.83 -48.61 -31.25
N TYR A 220 -22.68 -48.73 -30.57
CA TYR A 220 -21.38 -48.89 -31.20
C TYR A 220 -21.28 -50.23 -31.93
N LEU A 221 -21.75 -51.33 -31.34
CA LEU A 221 -21.72 -52.64 -31.98
C LEU A 221 -22.63 -52.69 -33.21
N LYS A 222 -23.83 -52.11 -33.14
CA LYS A 222 -24.74 -51.96 -34.31
C LYS A 222 -24.19 -51.04 -35.41
N ALA A 223 -23.29 -50.12 -35.07
CA ALA A 223 -22.62 -49.27 -36.05
C ALA A 223 -21.45 -49.96 -36.76
N PHE A 224 -21.07 -51.17 -36.33
CA PHE A 224 -19.93 -51.95 -36.82
C PHE A 224 -20.30 -53.41 -37.11
N ASP A 225 -21.52 -53.69 -37.55
CA ASP A 225 -21.89 -55.00 -38.09
C ASP A 225 -21.24 -55.18 -39.49
N TRP A 226 -20.44 -56.25 -39.64
CA TRP A 226 -19.98 -56.82 -40.92
C TRP A 226 -21.08 -57.69 -41.54
#